data_AF-A0A381ZQJ0-F1
#
_entry.id   AF-A0A381ZQJ0-F1
#
_cell.length_a   1.000
_cell.length_b   1.000
_cell.length_c   1.000
_cell.angle_alpha   90.00
_cell.angle_beta   90.00
_cell.angle_gamma   90.00
#
_symmetry.space_group_name_H-M   'P 1'
#
loop_
_entity.id
_entity.type
_entity.pdbx_description
1 polymer ?
#
loop_
_entity_poly.entity_id
_entity_poly.type
_entity_poly.pdbx_seq_one_letter_code
_entity_poly.pdbx_strand_id
1 'polypeptide(L)' 'MSVQEIIQAMDNNLNAKSRVLTSKMIVHGRRSSRTIESKNWVVGIDLAFTEYLSPPREKGTKMLKLG' A
#
# COMPACT_ATOMS: atom_id res chain seq x y z
N MET A 1 -18.99 -7.07 23.20
CA MET A 1 -17.96 -6.68 22.22
C MET A 1 -16.73 -7.53 22.46
N SER A 2 -16.54 -8.59 21.66
CA SER A 2 -15.33 -9.41 21.66
C SER A 2 -14.22 -8.71 20.87
N VAL A 3 -12.99 -9.20 21.00
CA VAL A 3 -11.84 -8.70 20.21
C VAL A 3 -12.11 -8.87 18.71
N GLN A 4 -12.76 -9.97 18.32
CA GLN A 4 -13.10 -10.27 16.92
C GLN A 4 -14.11 -9.25 16.36
N GLU A 5 -15.10 -8.86 17.16
CA GLU A 5 -16.09 -7.87 16.75
C GLU A 5 -15.46 -6.49 16.52
N ILE A 6 -14.47 -6.11 17.34
CA ILE A 6 -13.73 -4.85 17.17
C ILE A 6 -12.90 -4.88 15.89
N ILE A 7 -12.16 -5.96 15.64
CA ILE A 7 -11.37 -6.12 14.40
C ILE A 7 -12.28 -6.06 13.17
N GLN A 8 -13.41 -6.77 13.18
CA GLN A 8 -14.36 -6.75 12.07
C GLN A 8 -14.94 -5.36 11.81
N ALA A 9 -15.27 -4.61 12.87
CA ALA A 9 -15.76 -3.24 12.74
C ALA A 9 -14.69 -2.31 12.14
N MET A 10 -13.42 -2.50 12.51
CA MET A 10 -12.30 -1.76 11.93
C MET A 10 -12.11 -2.09 10.45
N ASP A 11 -12.12 -3.37 10.07
CA ASP A 11 -11.96 -3.82 8.69
C ASP A 11 -13.03 -3.24 7.76
N ASN A 12 -14.28 -3.21 8.24
CA ASN A 12 -15.41 -2.63 7.52
C ASN A 12 -15.25 -1.11 7.26
N ASN A 13 -14.47 -0.41 8.10
CA ASN A 13 -14.25 1.03 8.00
C ASN A 13 -12.95 1.40 7.28
N LEU A 14 -11.95 0.51 7.25
CA LEU A 14 -10.60 0.78 6.74
C LEU A 14 -10.52 0.88 5.20
N ASN A 15 -11.44 0.22 4.49
CA ASN A 15 -11.29 0.01 3.05
C ASN A 15 -12.37 0.68 2.22
N ALA A 16 -11.97 1.66 1.41
CA ALA A 16 -12.80 2.18 0.33
C ALA A 16 -12.98 1.13 -0.78
N LYS A 17 -14.13 1.15 -1.48
CA LYS A 17 -14.41 0.27 -2.63
C LYS A 17 -13.31 0.36 -3.70
N SER A 18 -12.85 1.57 -4.00
CA SER A 18 -11.73 1.83 -4.89
C SER A 18 -10.96 3.06 -4.41
N ARG A 19 -9.63 3.05 -4.49
CA ARG A 19 -8.79 4.21 -4.19
C ARG A 19 -7.57 4.29 -5.09
N VAL A 20 -7.15 5.52 -5.35
CA VAL A 20 -5.85 5.82 -5.96
C VAL A 20 -5.07 6.69 -4.99
N LEU A 21 -3.84 6.30 -4.66
CA LEU A 21 -3.00 7.03 -3.71
C LEU A 21 -1.55 7.05 -4.16
N THR A 22 -0.86 8.13 -3.82
CA THR A 22 0.60 8.20 -3.88
C THR A 22 1.13 8.10 -2.46
N SER A 23 1.97 7.11 -2.20
CA SER A 23 2.55 6.86 -0.88
C SER A 23 4.06 7.06 -0.90
N LYS A 24 4.60 7.50 0.25
CA LYS A 24 6.03 7.63 0.50
C LYS A 24 6.42 6.70 1.65
N MET A 25 7.29 5.74 1.37
CA MET A 25 7.85 4.82 2.36
C MET A 25 9.30 5.19 2.63
N ILE A 26 9.62 5.50 3.89
CA ILE A 26 10.99 5.76 4.32
C ILE A 26 11.48 4.54 5.09
N VAL A 27 12.43 3.83 4.51
CA VAL A 27 13.03 2.63 5.12
C VAL A 27 14.36 3.03 5.75
N HIS A 28 14.43 2.98 7.07
CA HIS A 28 15.63 3.24 7.85
C HIS A 28 16.46 1.96 7.99
N GLY A 29 17.55 1.86 7.22
CA GLY A 29 18.56 0.82 7.42
C GLY A 29 19.63 1.26 8.42
N ARG A 30 20.46 0.33 8.87
CA ARG A 30 21.52 0.60 9.87
C ARG A 30 22.51 1.71 9.48
N ARG A 31 22.81 1.86 8.19
CA ARG A 31 23.79 2.83 7.66
C ARG A 31 23.20 3.90 6.75
N SER A 32 21.97 3.72 6.28
CA SER A 32 21.35 4.61 5.30
C SER A 32 19.84 4.49 5.34
N SER A 33 19.15 5.59 5.06
CA SER A 33 17.71 5.57 4.79
C SER A 33 17.47 5.58 3.29
N ARG A 34 16.43 4.88 2.83
CA ARG A 34 15.94 4.98 1.45
C ARG A 34 14.48 5.42 1.45
N THR A 35 14.14 6.29 0.51
CA THR A 35 12.77 6.77 0.30
C THR A 35 12.25 6.14 -0.98
N ILE A 36 11.13 5.44 -0.89
CA ILE A 36 10.41 4.85 -2.02
C ILE A 36 9.10 5.59 -2.16
N GLU A 37 8.80 6.04 -3.37
CA GLU A 37 7.51 6.64 -3.70
C GLU A 37 6.78 5.74 -4.68
N SER A 38 5.48 5.51 -4.46
CA SER A 38 4.69 4.61 -5.27
C SER A 38 3.29 5.14 -5.50
N LYS A 39 2.75 4.93 -6.69
CA LYS A 39 1.33 5.13 -7.00
C LYS A 39 0.62 3.78 -6.93
N ASN A 40 -0.48 3.74 -6.19
CA ASN A 40 -1.27 2.54 -5.98
C ASN A 40 -2.71 2.76 -6.45
N TRP A 41 -3.27 1.75 -7.10
CA TRP A 41 -4.67 1.63 -7.46
C TRP A 41 -5.20 0.37 -6.81
N VAL A 42 -6.15 0.52 -5.88
CA VAL A 42 -6.63 -0.59 -5.04
C VAL A 42 -8.14 -0.67 -5.14
N VAL A 43 -8.68 -1.89 -5.30
CA VAL A 43 -10.10 -2.19 -5.23
C VAL A 43 -10.33 -3.14 -4.05
N GLY A 44 -11.05 -2.64 -3.03
CA GLY A 44 -11.27 -3.36 -1.78
C GLY A 44 -9.96 -3.80 -1.13
N ILE A 45 -9.84 -5.10 -0.89
CA ILE A 45 -8.64 -5.76 -0.35
C ILE A 45 -8.02 -6.79 -1.32
N ASP A 46 -8.71 -7.10 -2.42
CA ASP A 46 -8.39 -8.23 -3.30
C ASP A 46 -7.50 -7.83 -4.47
N LEU A 47 -7.74 -6.64 -5.04
CA LEU A 47 -7.04 -6.21 -6.26
C LEU A 47 -6.20 -4.97 -5.97
N ALA A 48 -4.93 -5.04 -6.40
CA ALA A 48 -4.04 -3.89 -6.33
C ALA A 48 -3.09 -3.86 -7.52
N PHE A 49 -2.89 -2.67 -8.05
CA PHE A 49 -1.80 -2.37 -8.98
C PHE A 49 -0.92 -1.29 -8.36
N THR A 50 0.39 -1.52 -8.34
CA THR A 50 1.37 -0.60 -7.75
C THR A 50 2.45 -0.30 -8.76
N GLU A 51 2.82 0.98 -8.88
CA GLU A 51 3.97 1.44 -9.64
C GLU A 51 4.91 2.24 -8.76
N TYR A 52 6.20 1.91 -8.79
CA TYR A 52 7.24 2.68 -8.14
C TYR A 52 7.64 3.90 -8.99
N LEU A 53 7.65 5.07 -8.36
CA LEU A 53 7.98 6.37 -8.96
C LEU A 53 9.42 6.80 -8.63
N SER A 54 9.92 6.39 -7.47
CA SER A 54 11.23 6.74 -6.92
C SER A 54 11.69 5.62 -5.97
N PRO A 55 12.99 5.35 -5.82
CA PRO A 55 14.16 6.00 -6.48
C PRO A 55 14.33 5.60 -7.95
N PRO A 56 15.19 6.29 -8.74
CA PRO A 56 15.40 6.00 -10.17
C PRO A 56 15.70 4.52 -10.48
N ARG A 57 16.45 3.85 -9.60
CA ARG A 57 16.77 2.41 -9.72
C ARG A 57 15.55 1.48 -9.65
N GLU A 58 14.45 1.93 -9.05
CA GLU A 58 13.20 1.18 -8.89
C GLU A 58 12.05 1.75 -9.75
N LYS A 59 12.23 2.96 -10.30
CA LYS A 59 11.22 3.68 -11.06
C LYS A 59 10.71 2.85 -12.24
N GLY A 60 9.40 2.72 -12.36
CA GLY A 60 8.73 1.95 -13.40
C GLY A 60 8.51 0.48 -13.06
N THR A 61 9.04 -0.01 -11.92
CA THR A 61 8.69 -1.34 -11.41
C THR A 61 7.21 -1.40 -11.08
N LYS A 62 6.54 -2.45 -11.55
CA LYS A 62 5.08 -2.64 -11.43
C LYS A 62 4.78 -3.96 -10.74
N MET A 63 3.76 -3.97 -9.91
CA MET A 63 3.25 -5.15 -9.21
C MET A 63 1.74 -5.23 -9.36
N LEU A 64 1.23 -6.47 -9.49
CA LEU A 64 -0.19 -6.76 -9.63
C LEU A 64 -0.57 -7.83 -8.60
N LYS A 65 -1.59 -7.52 -7.78
CA LYS A 65 -2.26 -8.44 -6.88
C LYS A 65 -3.62 -8.81 -7.47
N LEU A 66 -3.91 -10.11 -7.51
CA LEU A 66 -5.18 -10.69 -7.95
C LEU A 66 -5.70 -11.69 -6.87
N GLY A 67 -6.50 -11.20 -5.92
CA GLY A 67 -7.12 -12.02 -4.86
C GLY A 67 -6.20 -12.28 -3.68
#